data_AF-A0A0Q5Q6M1-F1
#
_entry.id   AF-A0A0Q5Q6M1-F1
#
_cell.length_a   1.000
_cell.length_b   1.000
_cell.length_c   1.000
_cell.angle_alpha   90.00
_cell.angle_beta   90.00
_cell.angle_gamma   90.00
#
_symmetry.space_group_name_H-M   'P 1'
#
loop_
_entity.id
_entity.type
_entity.pdbx_description
1 polymer ?
#
loop_
_entity_poly.entity_id
_entity_poly.type
_entity_poly.pdbx_seq_one_letter_code
_entity_poly.pdbx_strand_id
1 'polypeptide(L)'
;MKFNAMIVNIELENAEDFAFIKQLLEKIKGVKSVSVQENSSDLIEGVPPHVYEAIERYADSVKEEDLISSEEFFANARKKICELYSRK
;
A
#
# COMPACT_ATOMS: atom_id res chain seq x y z
N MET A 1 -2.05 27.74 19.82
CA MET A 1 -1.51 26.98 20.98
C MET A 1 -0.37 26.13 20.46
N LYS A 2 0.88 26.38 20.86
CA LYS A 2 2.03 25.55 20.45
C LYS A 2 2.11 24.36 21.41
N PHE A 3 1.99 23.16 20.90
CA PHE A 3 2.24 21.95 21.66
C PHE A 3 3.74 21.65 21.60
N ASN A 4 4.41 21.58 22.76
CA ASN A 4 5.76 21.04 22.83
C ASN A 4 5.63 19.51 22.76
N ALA A 5 5.84 18.94 21.57
CA ALA A 5 5.87 17.49 21.40
C ALA A 5 7.23 16.95 21.86
N MET A 6 7.21 15.98 22.76
CA MET A 6 8.39 15.23 23.19
C MET A 6 8.29 13.83 22.61
N ILE A 7 9.29 13.41 21.82
CA ILE A 7 9.33 12.10 21.17
C ILE A 7 10.24 11.18 21.98
N VAL A 8 9.75 9.98 22.30
CA VAL A 8 10.49 8.93 23.02
C VAL A 8 10.42 7.66 22.18
N ASN A 9 11.58 7.07 21.88
CA ASN A 9 11.69 5.79 21.19
C ASN A 9 11.76 4.67 22.22
N ILE A 10 10.96 3.61 22.02
CA ILE A 10 10.94 2.42 22.87
C ILE A 10 11.32 1.24 21.99
N GLU A 11 12.40 0.56 22.34
CA GLU A 11 12.82 -0.68 21.68
C GLU A 11 12.24 -1.88 22.43
N LEU A 12 11.63 -2.80 21.69
CA LEU A 12 11.08 -4.03 22.24
C LEU A 12 11.88 -5.22 21.69
N GLU A 13 12.42 -6.03 22.58
CA GLU A 13 13.14 -7.25 22.20
C GLU A 13 12.17 -8.37 21.74
N ASN A 14 10.92 -8.32 22.22
CA ASN A 14 9.86 -9.24 21.84
C ASN A 14 8.69 -8.48 21.20
N ALA A 15 8.39 -8.79 19.94
CA ALA A 15 7.31 -8.15 19.18
C ALA A 15 5.91 -8.51 19.71
N GLU A 16 5.74 -9.64 20.40
CA GLU A 16 4.46 -10.07 20.96
C GLU A 16 3.97 -9.13 22.08
N ASP A 17 4.91 -8.48 22.79
CA ASP A 17 4.62 -7.55 23.87
C ASP A 17 4.13 -6.18 23.35
N PHE A 18 4.26 -5.91 22.05
CA PHE A 18 3.87 -4.63 21.45
C PHE A 18 2.39 -4.32 21.67
N ALA A 19 1.50 -5.32 21.50
CA ALA A 19 0.07 -5.14 21.67
C ALA A 19 -0.29 -4.73 23.11
N PHE A 20 0.35 -5.36 24.09
CA PHE A 20 0.16 -5.07 25.51
C PHE A 20 0.72 -3.68 25.88
N ILE A 21 1.93 -3.37 25.44
CA ILE A 21 2.61 -2.10 25.74
C ILE A 21 1.87 -0.93 25.09
N LYS A 22 1.39 -1.08 23.86
CA LYS A 22 0.55 -0.08 23.19
C LYS A 22 -0.70 0.25 24.01
N GLN A 23 -1.42 -0.77 24.49
CA GLN A 23 -2.61 -0.57 25.34
C GLN A 23 -2.28 0.14 26.66
N LEU A 24 -1.12 -0.11 27.25
CA LEU A 24 -0.68 0.60 28.46
C LEU A 24 -0.40 2.08 28.18
N LEU A 25 0.30 2.38 27.08
CA LEU A 25 0.64 3.76 26.71
C LEU A 25 -0.60 4.60 26.38
N GLU A 26 -1.58 4.01 25.71
CA GLU A 26 -2.84 4.70 25.36
C GLU A 26 -3.72 5.03 26.57
N LYS A 27 -3.52 4.38 27.72
CA LYS A 27 -4.20 4.74 28.98
C LYS A 27 -3.68 6.04 29.60
N ILE A 28 -2.52 6.53 29.16
CA ILE A 28 -1.94 7.78 29.68
C ILE A 28 -2.58 8.97 28.97
N LYS A 29 -3.22 9.85 29.73
CA LYS A 29 -3.90 11.04 29.19
C LYS A 29 -2.90 11.93 28.45
N GLY A 30 -3.11 12.11 27.15
CA GLY A 30 -2.29 12.96 26.29
C GLY A 30 -1.19 12.23 25.52
N VAL A 31 -1.01 10.92 25.74
CA VAL A 31 -0.13 10.08 24.92
C VAL A 31 -0.91 9.59 23.71
N LYS A 32 -0.37 9.85 22.52
CA LYS A 32 -0.82 9.24 21.27
C LYS A 32 0.29 8.33 20.77
N SER A 33 -0.02 7.04 20.67
CA SER A 33 0.84 6.06 20.03
C SER A 33 0.89 6.37 18.53
N VAL A 34 2.00 6.94 18.06
CA VAL A 34 2.28 7.07 16.63
C VAL A 34 3.19 5.89 16.30
N SER A 35 2.61 4.79 15.81
CA SER A 35 3.40 3.63 15.40
C SER A 35 4.27 4.03 14.22
N VAL A 36 5.58 4.18 14.46
CA VAL A 36 6.58 4.31 13.41
C VAL A 36 6.88 2.90 12.90
N GLN A 37 5.98 2.37 12.08
CA GLN A 37 6.34 1.34 11.10
C GLN A 37 6.24 1.98 9.72
N GLU A 38 7.18 2.88 9.44
CA GLU A 38 7.60 3.05 8.06
C GLU A 38 8.44 1.83 7.73
N ASN A 39 8.06 1.10 6.67
CA ASN A 39 8.78 -0.01 6.06
C ASN A 39 8.46 -1.41 6.62
N SER A 40 7.31 -2.01 6.22
CA SER A 40 7.24 -3.35 5.58
C SER A 40 5.95 -4.18 5.80
N SER A 41 4.88 -3.67 6.41
CA SER A 41 3.77 -4.55 6.86
C SER A 41 2.43 -4.41 6.14
N ASP A 42 2.12 -3.28 5.50
CA ASP A 42 0.77 -3.05 4.94
C ASP A 42 0.79 -3.04 3.41
N LEU A 43 1.29 -4.11 2.78
CA LEU A 43 1.05 -4.30 1.34
C LEU A 43 -0.32 -4.98 1.17
N ILE A 44 -1.16 -4.42 0.31
CA ILE A 44 -2.40 -5.07 -0.14
C ILE A 44 -2.08 -5.68 -1.50
N GLU A 45 -2.23 -7.01 -1.65
CA GLU A 45 -1.94 -7.73 -2.90
C GLU A 45 -0.53 -7.43 -3.47
N GLY A 46 0.46 -7.26 -2.59
CA GLY A 46 1.85 -7.00 -2.97
C GLY A 46 2.15 -5.56 -3.41
N VAL A 47 1.19 -4.62 -3.30
CA VAL A 47 1.38 -3.20 -3.60
C VAL A 47 1.04 -2.31 -2.39
N PRO A 48 1.61 -1.08 -2.30
CA PRO A 48 1.24 -0.15 -1.24
C PRO A 48 -0.27 0.19 -1.24
N PRO A 49 -0.89 0.49 -0.09
CA PRO A 49 -2.35 0.64 0.01
C PRO A 49 -2.90 1.75 -0.89
N HIS A 50 -2.21 2.89 -0.96
CA HIS A 50 -2.60 4.00 -1.84
C HIS A 50 -2.57 3.63 -3.33
N VAL A 51 -1.72 2.67 -3.73
CA VAL A 51 -1.68 2.13 -5.10
C VAL A 51 -2.85 1.19 -5.32
N TYR A 52 -3.12 0.30 -4.36
CA TYR A 52 -4.25 -0.61 -4.41
C TYR A 52 -5.58 0.14 -4.51
N GLU A 53 -5.81 1.13 -3.66
CA GLU A 53 -7.01 1.97 -3.70
C GLU A 53 -7.17 2.73 -5.03
N ALA A 54 -6.07 3.13 -5.66
CA ALA A 54 -6.11 3.80 -6.96
C ALA A 54 -6.50 2.81 -8.08
N ILE A 55 -6.04 1.57 -8.00
CA ILE A 55 -6.43 0.49 -8.92
C ILE A 55 -7.92 0.18 -8.76
N GLU A 56 -8.41 0.03 -7.53
CA GLU A 56 -9.84 -0.22 -7.28
C GLU A 56 -10.71 0.92 -7.81
N ARG A 57 -10.35 2.18 -7.50
CA ARG A 57 -11.08 3.35 -8.03
C ARG A 57 -11.08 3.41 -9.55
N TYR A 58 -9.97 3.02 -10.18
CA TYR A 58 -9.91 2.94 -11.65
C TYR A 58 -10.83 1.83 -12.16
N ALA A 59 -10.76 0.63 -11.59
CA ALA A 59 -11.59 -0.51 -11.99
C ALA A 59 -13.09 -0.19 -11.89
N ASP A 60 -13.53 0.51 -10.84
CA ASP A 60 -14.92 0.98 -10.69
C ASP A 60 -15.35 1.98 -11.76
N SER A 61 -14.40 2.71 -12.37
CA SER A 61 -14.65 3.68 -13.43
C SER A 61 -14.64 3.09 -14.84
N VAL A 62 -14.17 1.84 -15.00
CA VAL A 62 -14.08 1.16 -16.30
C VAL A 62 -15.48 0.77 -16.75
N LYS A 63 -15.85 1.19 -17.96
CA LYS A 63 -17.10 0.79 -18.60
C LYS A 63 -16.87 -0.37 -19.57
N GLU A 64 -17.95 -1.03 -19.97
CA GLU A 64 -17.90 -2.11 -20.95
C GLU A 64 -17.30 -1.65 -22.30
N GLU A 65 -17.52 -0.40 -22.68
CA GLU A 65 -16.93 0.22 -23.89
C GLU A 65 -15.41 0.41 -23.82
N ASP A 66 -14.83 0.43 -22.63
CA ASP A 66 -13.38 0.56 -22.40
C ASP A 66 -12.68 -0.82 -22.41
N LEU A 67 -13.43 -1.91 -22.37
CA LEU A 67 -12.91 -3.27 -22.36
C LEU A 67 -12.56 -3.73 -23.78
N ILE A 68 -11.46 -4.47 -23.90
CA ILE A 68 -11.11 -5.19 -25.12
C ILE A 68 -11.38 -6.68 -24.93
N SER A 69 -11.69 -7.37 -26.03
CA SER A 69 -11.79 -8.83 -25.99
C SER A 69 -10.45 -9.48 -25.69
N SER A 70 -10.46 -10.69 -25.13
CA SER A 70 -9.22 -11.45 -24.92
C SER A 70 -8.48 -11.71 -26.24
N GLU A 71 -9.21 -11.94 -27.33
CA GLU A 71 -8.63 -12.13 -28.67
C GLU A 71 -7.87 -10.89 -29.12
N GLU A 72 -8.46 -9.71 -28.93
CA GLU A 72 -7.85 -8.43 -29.26
C GLU A 72 -6.63 -8.14 -28.38
N PHE A 73 -6.69 -8.45 -27.08
CA PHE A 73 -5.55 -8.37 -26.18
C PHE A 73 -4.37 -9.20 -26.70
N PHE A 74 -4.59 -10.47 -27.03
CA PHE A 74 -3.52 -11.35 -27.53
C PHE A 74 -3.05 -10.97 -28.94
N ALA A 75 -3.91 -10.40 -29.78
CA ALA A 75 -3.52 -9.86 -31.08
C ALA A 75 -2.59 -8.66 -30.91
N ASN A 76 -2.94 -7.70 -30.03
CA ASN A 76 -2.14 -6.53 -29.73
C ASN A 76 -0.79 -6.90 -29.09
N ALA A 77 -0.79 -7.82 -28.13
CA ALA A 77 0.44 -8.32 -27.51
C ALA A 77 1.39 -8.95 -28.55
N ARG A 78 0.87 -9.84 -29.41
CA ARG A 78 1.65 -10.47 -30.48
C ARG A 78 2.21 -9.45 -31.47
N LYS A 79 1.38 -8.50 -31.91
CA LYS A 79 1.83 -7.41 -32.78
C LYS A 79 2.97 -6.62 -32.14
N LYS A 80 2.86 -6.30 -30.85
CA LYS A 80 3.88 -5.52 -30.15
C LYS A 80 5.19 -6.28 -29.98
N ILE A 81 5.11 -7.58 -29.70
CA ILE A 81 6.27 -8.47 -29.71
C ILE A 81 6.95 -8.44 -31.09
N CYS A 82 6.20 -8.64 -32.17
CA CYS A 82 6.73 -8.58 -33.53
C CYS A 82 7.40 -7.21 -33.85
N GLU A 83 6.80 -6.09 -33.43
CA GLU A 83 7.41 -4.75 -33.57
C GLU A 83 8.73 -4.60 -32.80
N LEU A 84 8.81 -5.16 -31.59
CA LEU A 84 10.02 -5.09 -30.77
C LEU A 84 11.16 -5.94 -31.35
N TYR A 85 10.84 -7.13 -31.88
CA TYR A 85 11.84 -8.04 -32.44
C TYR A 85 12.21 -7.74 -33.90
N SER A 86 11.34 -7.06 -34.67
CA SER A 86 11.66 -6.59 -36.03
C SER A 86 12.52 -5.32 -36.07
N ARG A 87 12.76 -4.69 -34.91
CA ARG A 87 13.71 -3.58 -34.72
C ARG A 87 15.12 -4.03 -34.37
N LYS A 88 15.44 -5.33 -34.52
CA LYS A 88 16.80 -5.89 -34.39
C LYS A 88 17.50 -5.98 -35.73
#